data_AF-A0AB74M036-F1
#
_entry.id   AF-A0AB74M036-F1
#
_cell.length_a   1.000
_cell.length_b   1.000
_cell.length_c   1.000
_cell.angle_alpha   90.00
_cell.angle_beta   90.00
_cell.angle_gamma   90.00
#
_symmetry.space_group_name_H-M   'P 1'
#
loop_
_entity.id
_entity.type
_entity.pdbx_description
1 polymer ?
#
loop_
_entity_poly.entity_id
_entity_poly.type
_entity_poly.pdbx_seq_one_letter_code
_entity_poly.pdbx_strand_id
1 'polypeptide(L)'
;MSDLDTKREEIAALVARDLGFDGLAGLSPSDRAAVDRRTAELVDRCDTTSPVSADAPAADREMRRLLAEYRGLLHLPTDAANVRLAEVGEVFAPEDDA
;
A
#
# COMPACT_ATOMS: atom_id res chain seq x y z
N MET A 1 -14.71 3.67 -3.48
CA MET A 1 -13.47 3.50 -2.71
C MET A 1 -12.48 2.82 -3.61
N SER A 2 -11.24 3.32 -3.65
CA SER A 2 -10.18 2.65 -4.43
C SER A 2 -9.72 1.37 -3.73
N ASP A 3 -9.11 0.44 -4.45
CA ASP A 3 -8.51 -0.75 -3.82
C ASP A 3 -7.47 -0.37 -2.75
N LEU A 4 -6.76 0.75 -2.96
CA LEU A 4 -5.86 1.35 -1.98
C LEU A 4 -6.58 1.81 -0.71
N ASP A 5 -7.74 2.48 -0.82
CA ASP A 5 -8.54 2.88 0.34
C ASP A 5 -9.01 1.66 1.14
N THR A 6 -9.50 0.63 0.45
CA THR A 6 -9.94 -0.62 1.09
C THR A 6 -8.79 -1.30 1.83
N LYS A 7 -7.62 -1.41 1.19
CA LYS A 7 -6.45 -2.03 1.82
C LYS A 7 -5.93 -1.20 3.00
N ARG A 8 -6.01 0.14 2.90
CA ARG A 8 -5.67 1.04 4.01
C ARG A 8 -6.64 0.88 5.19
N GLU A 9 -7.93 0.69 4.95
CA GLU A 9 -8.90 0.40 6.00
C GLU A 9 -8.64 -0.95 6.68
N GLU A 10 -8.25 -1.98 5.95
CA GLU A 10 -7.88 -3.28 6.54
C GLU A 10 -6.64 -3.18 7.43
N ILE A 11 -5.61 -2.44 7.00
CA ILE A 11 -4.43 -2.15 7.83
C ILE A 11 -4.86 -1.36 9.08
N ALA A 12 -5.68 -0.33 8.92
CA ALA A 12 -6.16 0.49 10.03
C ALA A 12 -7.00 -0.32 11.03
N ALA A 13 -7.82 -1.26 10.58
CA ALA A 13 -8.56 -2.16 11.46
C ALA A 13 -7.64 -3.06 12.28
N LEU A 14 -6.56 -3.57 11.67
CA LEU A 14 -5.56 -4.37 12.37
C LEU A 14 -4.77 -3.54 13.40
N VAL A 15 -4.42 -2.29 13.05
CA VAL A 15 -3.80 -1.33 13.97
C VAL A 15 -4.72 -0.96 15.14
N ALA A 16 -6.02 -0.80 14.88
CA ALA A 16 -7.00 -0.55 15.94
C ALA A 16 -7.02 -1.71 16.94
N ARG A 17 -6.97 -2.95 16.45
CA ARG A 17 -6.90 -4.15 17.31
C ARG A 17 -5.60 -4.23 18.12
N ASP A 18 -4.48 -3.84 17.53
CA ASP A 18 -3.19 -3.74 18.24
C ASP A 18 -3.23 -2.69 19.37
N LEU A 19 -3.94 -1.58 19.15
CA LEU A 19 -4.20 -0.55 20.17
C LEU A 19 -5.28 -0.94 21.19
N GLY A 20 -5.90 -2.12 21.07
CA GLY A 20 -6.90 -2.64 22.01
C GLY A 20 -8.36 -2.32 21.66
N PHE A 21 -8.64 -1.85 20.45
CA PHE A 21 -10.01 -1.61 19.97
C PHE A 21 -10.58 -2.84 19.23
N ASP A 22 -11.90 -3.01 19.24
CA ASP A 22 -12.56 -4.11 18.52
C ASP A 22 -12.58 -3.90 16.99
N GLY A 23 -12.34 -2.65 16.55
CA GLY A 23 -12.23 -2.28 15.15
C GLY A 23 -12.32 -0.76 14.96
N LEU A 24 -12.57 -0.35 13.72
CA LEU A 24 -12.70 1.07 13.35
C LEU A 24 -14.07 1.67 13.66
N ALA A 25 -15.07 0.83 13.90
CA ALA A 25 -16.43 1.23 14.19
C ALA A 25 -16.55 1.72 15.63
N GLY A 26 -17.18 2.88 15.83
CA GLY A 26 -17.37 3.45 17.17
C GLY A 26 -16.15 4.16 17.76
N LEU A 27 -15.04 4.27 17.03
CA LEU A 27 -13.89 5.06 17.45
C LEU A 27 -14.23 6.55 17.51
N SER A 28 -13.72 7.23 18.54
CA SER A 28 -13.75 8.70 18.59
C SER A 28 -12.92 9.27 17.43
N PRO A 29 -13.18 10.51 16.97
CA PRO A 29 -12.36 11.14 15.94
C PRO A 29 -10.87 11.22 16.32
N SER A 30 -10.56 11.40 17.61
CA SER A 30 -9.19 11.37 18.12
C SER A 30 -8.53 9.99 18.01
N ASP A 31 -9.28 8.93 18.34
CA ASP A 31 -8.79 7.55 18.26
C ASP A 31 -8.61 7.12 16.80
N ARG A 32 -9.57 7.49 15.94
CA ARG A 32 -9.47 7.32 14.48
C ARG A 32 -8.20 7.98 13.93
N ALA A 33 -7.92 9.22 14.34
CA ALA A 33 -6.72 9.94 13.91
C ALA A 33 -5.41 9.30 14.43
N ALA A 34 -5.43 8.70 15.62
CA ALA A 34 -4.28 7.97 16.17
C ALA A 34 -4.02 6.67 15.37
N VAL A 35 -5.07 5.91 15.07
CA VAL A 35 -5.02 4.71 14.22
C VAL A 35 -4.51 5.06 12.83
N ASP A 36 -5.04 6.12 12.21
CA ASP A 36 -4.64 6.56 10.87
C ASP A 36 -3.16 6.99 10.84
N ARG A 37 -2.69 7.69 11.87
CA ARG A 37 -1.28 8.10 11.99
C ARG A 37 -0.37 6.88 12.11
N ARG A 38 -0.72 5.93 12.99
CA ARG A 38 0.05 4.69 13.18
C ARG A 38 0.06 3.84 11.91
N THR A 39 -1.06 3.79 11.20
CA THR A 39 -1.17 3.15 9.89
C THR A 39 -0.21 3.78 8.88
N ALA A 40 -0.19 5.11 8.79
CA ALA A 40 0.74 5.81 7.89
C ALA A 40 2.21 5.57 8.26
N GLU A 41 2.56 5.62 9.55
CA GLU A 41 3.91 5.30 10.03
C GLU A 41 4.32 3.85 9.70
N LEU A 42 3.41 2.89 9.84
CA LEU A 42 3.69 1.48 9.52
C LEU A 42 3.90 1.27 8.02
N VAL A 43 3.08 1.92 7.19
CA VAL A 43 3.21 1.89 5.73
C VAL A 43 4.54 2.51 5.29
N ASP A 44 4.93 3.64 5.86
CA ASP A 44 6.18 4.34 5.55
C ASP A 44 7.42 3.56 6.02
N ARG A 45 7.37 2.97 7.23
CA ARG A 45 8.47 2.22 7.84
C ARG A 45 8.54 0.75 7.41
N CYS A 46 7.64 0.28 6.56
CA CYS A 46 7.64 -1.11 6.10
C CYS A 46 8.83 -1.37 5.15
N ASP A 47 9.99 -1.64 5.73
CA ASP A 47 11.15 -2.21 5.04
C ASP A 47 10.93 -3.72 4.88
N THR A 48 10.51 -4.14 3.69
CA THR A 48 10.27 -5.54 3.32
C THR A 48 11.56 -6.36 3.23
N THR A 49 12.72 -5.75 3.48
CA THR A 49 14.02 -6.42 3.51
C THR A 49 14.26 -7.19 4.80
N SER A 50 13.47 -6.90 5.85
CA SER A 50 13.60 -7.61 7.13
C SER A 50 12.83 -8.94 7.07
N PRO A 51 13.52 -10.10 7.13
CA PRO A 51 12.85 -11.40 7.07
C PRO A 51 11.84 -11.54 8.20
N VAL A 52 10.70 -12.16 7.91
CA VAL A 52 9.76 -12.62 8.95
C VAL A 52 10.42 -13.80 9.64
N SER A 53 10.63 -13.68 10.95
CA SER A 53 10.91 -14.86 11.76
C SER A 53 9.72 -15.82 11.63
N ALA A 54 9.95 -17.09 11.34
CA ALA A 54 8.88 -18.08 11.17
C ALA A 54 7.97 -18.17 12.42
N ASP A 55 8.51 -17.84 13.59
CA ASP A 55 7.85 -17.77 14.89
C ASP A 55 7.07 -16.47 15.16
N ALA A 56 6.98 -15.55 14.19
CA ALA A 56 6.19 -14.34 14.35
C ALA A 56 4.71 -14.68 14.58
N PRO A 57 4.02 -13.93 15.48
CA PRO A 57 2.59 -14.08 15.69
C PRO A 57 1.80 -14.03 14.38
N ALA A 58 0.66 -14.71 14.33
CA ALA A 58 -0.21 -14.69 13.16
C ALA A 58 -0.61 -13.26 12.75
N ALA A 59 -0.82 -12.37 13.73
CA ALA A 59 -1.12 -10.96 13.52
C ALA A 59 0.02 -10.20 12.82
N ASP A 60 1.28 -10.44 13.20
CA ASP A 60 2.46 -9.85 12.54
C ASP A 60 2.61 -10.32 11.09
N ARG A 61 2.33 -11.62 10.85
CA ARG A 61 2.37 -12.19 9.50
C ARG A 61 1.28 -11.60 8.62
N GLU A 62 0.08 -11.42 9.17
CA GLU A 62 -1.06 -10.78 8.50
C GLU A 62 -0.77 -9.30 8.21
N MET A 63 -0.22 -8.55 9.19
CA MET A 63 0.18 -7.15 9.02
C MET A 63 1.18 -6.97 7.88
N ARG A 64 2.26 -7.76 7.85
CA ARG A 64 3.26 -7.68 6.77
C ARG A 64 2.70 -8.06 5.41
N ARG A 65 1.79 -9.03 5.36
CA ARG A 65 1.10 -9.41 4.13
C ARG A 65 0.27 -8.23 3.60
N LEU A 66 -0.56 -7.60 4.45
CA LEU A 66 -1.37 -6.44 4.06
C LEU A 66 -0.51 -5.25 3.60
N LEU A 67 0.61 -4.99 4.27
CA LEU A 67 1.56 -3.94 3.87
C LEU A 67 2.21 -4.25 2.51
N ALA A 68 2.58 -5.51 2.25
CA ALA A 68 3.10 -5.93 0.96
C ALA A 68 2.05 -5.81 -0.17
N GLU A 69 0.79 -6.16 0.11
CA GLU A 69 -0.32 -6.00 -0.84
C GLU A 69 -0.65 -4.52 -1.11
N TYR A 70 -0.71 -3.67 -0.07
CA TYR A 70 -0.89 -2.22 -0.21
C TYR A 70 0.22 -1.57 -1.03
N ARG A 71 1.49 -1.94 -0.78
CA ARG A 71 2.61 -1.47 -1.61
C ARG A 71 2.55 -2.04 -3.02
N GLY A 72 2.14 -3.29 -3.18
CA GLY A 72 1.85 -3.91 -4.46
C GLY A 72 0.86 -3.07 -5.25
N LEU A 73 -0.20 -2.56 -4.63
CA LEU A 73 -1.18 -1.65 -5.23
C LEU A 73 -0.63 -0.24 -5.49
N LEU A 74 0.30 0.28 -4.67
CA LEU A 74 1.01 1.54 -4.94
C LEU A 74 1.99 1.42 -6.13
N HIS A 75 2.62 0.26 -6.29
CA HIS A 75 3.54 -0.05 -7.38
C HIS A 75 2.86 -0.65 -8.62
N LEU A 76 1.63 -1.16 -8.49
CA LEU A 76 0.74 -1.50 -9.61
C LEU A 76 0.45 -0.15 -10.28
N PRO A 77 1.10 0.17 -11.39
CA PRO A 77 1.20 1.54 -11.85
C PRO A 77 -0.20 1.97 -12.36
N THR A 78 -0.54 3.26 -12.50
CA THR A 78 0.09 4.19 -13.46
C THR A 78 0.42 3.54 -14.83
N ASP A 79 0.13 2.26 -15.09
CA ASP A 79 0.26 1.61 -16.41
C ASP A 79 -0.87 2.05 -17.32
N ALA A 80 -2.06 2.27 -16.78
CA ALA A 80 -3.14 2.93 -17.51
C ALA A 80 -2.79 4.38 -17.90
N ALA A 81 -1.81 5.01 -17.22
CA ALA A 81 -1.36 6.37 -17.52
C ALA A 81 -0.06 6.40 -18.35
N ASN A 82 0.85 5.42 -18.20
CA ASN A 82 2.09 5.31 -18.98
C ASN A 82 1.88 4.71 -20.37
N VAL A 83 0.80 3.95 -20.62
CA VAL A 83 0.43 3.58 -22.00
C VAL A 83 0.19 4.83 -22.86
N ARG A 84 -0.29 5.95 -22.29
CA ARG A 84 -0.47 7.20 -23.04
C ARG A 84 0.82 7.99 -23.29
N LEU A 85 1.95 7.66 -22.65
CA LEU A 85 3.23 8.31 -22.93
C LEU A 85 4.09 7.52 -23.93
N ALA A 86 3.86 6.21 -24.04
CA ALA A 86 4.50 5.37 -25.08
C ALA A 86 3.82 5.49 -26.47
N GLU A 87 2.63 6.11 -26.56
CA GLU A 87 1.95 6.40 -27.83
C GLU A 87 2.49 7.65 -28.56
N VAL A 88 3.41 8.42 -27.96
CA VAL A 88 4.25 9.37 -28.72
C VAL A 88 5.55 8.68 -29.11
N GLY A 89 5.42 7.51 -29.75
CA GLY A 89 6.43 7.04 -30.67
C GLY A 89 6.45 8.01 -31.86
N GLU A 90 7.24 9.08 -31.77
CA GLU A 90 7.69 9.74 -32.98
C GLU A 90 8.61 8.75 -33.69
N VAL A 91 8.03 8.14 -34.71
CA VAL A 91 8.57 7.10 -35.56
C VAL A 91 9.93 7.52 -36.11
N PHE A 92 10.93 6.66 -35.94
CA PHE A 92 12.11 6.61 -36.79
C PHE A 92 11.70 6.69 -38.26
N ALA A 93 11.99 7.79 -38.94
CA ALA A 93 12.09 7.76 -40.39
C ALA A 93 13.47 7.14 -40.75
N PRO A 94 13.52 6.13 -41.64
CA PRO A 94 14.76 5.53 -42.10
C PRO A 94 15.52 6.47 -43.06
N GLU A 95 16.81 6.18 -43.18
CA GLU A 95 17.85 6.74 -44.06
C GLU A 95 17.36 7.34 -45.39
N ASP A 96 17.86 8.52 -45.74
CA ASP A 96 18.04 8.95 -47.13
C ASP A 96 19.52 9.30 -47.31
N ASP A 97 20.26 8.36 -47.91
CA ASP A 97 21.55 8.56 -48.54
C ASP A 97 21.31 9.28 -49.89
N ALA A 98 21.85 10.50 -50.05
CA ALA A 98 22.28 11.08 -51.33
C ALA A 98 23.20 12.29 -51.16
#